data_AF-A0A950RLJ9-F1
#
_entry.id   AF-A0A950RLJ9-F1
#
_cell.length_a   1.000
_cell.length_b   1.000
_cell.length_c   1.000
_cell.angle_alpha   90.00
_cell.angle_beta   90.00
_cell.angle_gamma   90.00
#
_symmetry.space_group_name_H-M   'P 1'
#
loop_
_entity.id
_entity.type
_entity.pdbx_description
1 polymer ?
#
loop_
_entity_poly.entity_id
_entity_poly.type
_entity_poly.pdbx_seq_one_letter_code
_entity_poly.pdbx_strand_id
1 'polypeptide(L)'
;MVQVLEAQRPLGPEAYPLTLQRLAELADATPSPELLSKAIGKKQFKDRILVAQKKSLQTPVALVEDVEQLADSPLLLDFVLESACRPEQPTVPLSQLKTGLESRLKKPFEEAVQRRLQENALPDGVGFLFVRKKPSLFLRRWPPPPPPKKPEVELAEKLVQILSARQGPIKVSQLLALAGIEADAGLVKKTLASKVFKDRALLLLPKAPDSLAALVDEAVQLAGHPLVLEAVLEAARTERIQAFSPADLKKKLLPSLQSAFEEAVRRQMETETLPPTVGWLGLKSGKVLFQIRDVHAGGQVPGPTPPAVPVAPAQEERPAGSMAAAHFAAAFDEAFDRLDRQAGSHNFVSLVDLRRAVPVDRTTFDAELRQLRLADRYTLSAAEGRHGISTEEREAGLPEEGALLLFVSRRSS
;
A
#
# COMPACT_ATOMS: atom_id res chain seq x y z
N MET A 1 -5.64 20.40 57.67
CA MET A 1 -5.09 20.43 56.29
C MET A 1 -3.77 21.20 56.20
N VAL A 2 -3.71 22.54 56.37
CA VAL A 2 -2.42 23.29 56.27
C VAL A 2 -1.33 22.73 57.20
N GLN A 3 -1.62 22.61 58.50
CA GLN A 3 -0.68 22.03 59.48
C GLN A 3 -0.26 20.59 59.15
N VAL A 4 -1.17 19.79 58.59
CA VAL A 4 -0.88 18.41 58.16
C VAL A 4 0.10 18.41 56.99
N LEU A 5 -0.13 19.27 55.99
CA LEU A 5 0.77 19.41 54.85
C LEU A 5 2.17 19.88 55.29
N GLU A 6 2.24 20.83 56.23
CA GLU A 6 3.50 21.27 56.85
C GLU A 6 4.22 20.13 57.58
N ALA A 7 3.48 19.27 58.29
CA ALA A 7 4.04 18.11 58.97
C ALA A 7 4.52 17.00 58.02
N GLN A 8 3.96 16.90 56.79
CA GLN A 8 4.42 15.94 55.77
C GLN A 8 5.69 16.40 55.07
N ARG A 9 5.91 17.72 54.91
CA ARG A 9 7.08 18.29 54.22
C ARG A 9 8.45 17.70 54.65
N PRO A 10 8.78 17.57 55.96
CA PRO A 10 10.09 17.04 56.39
C PRO A 10 10.24 15.52 56.19
N LEU A 11 9.18 14.78 55.84
CA LEU A 11 9.22 13.32 55.68
C LEU A 11 9.78 12.87 54.31
N GLY A 12 10.03 13.81 53.40
CA GLY A 12 10.69 13.56 52.12
C GLY A 12 9.74 13.34 50.94
N PRO A 13 10.30 12.98 49.76
CA PRO A 13 9.59 12.99 48.47
C PRO A 13 8.44 11.97 48.37
N GLU A 14 8.49 10.88 49.16
CA GLU A 14 7.43 9.86 49.20
C GLU A 14 6.17 10.34 49.95
N ALA A 15 6.34 11.29 50.87
CA ALA A 15 5.25 11.84 51.68
C ALA A 15 4.77 13.21 51.15
N TYR A 16 5.61 13.92 50.40
CA TYR A 16 5.36 15.28 49.95
C TYR A 16 6.04 15.57 48.59
N PRO A 17 5.32 16.12 47.60
CA PRO A 17 3.91 16.54 47.63
C PRO A 17 2.93 15.36 47.63
N LEU A 18 1.68 15.61 48.01
CA LEU A 18 0.61 14.59 48.05
C LEU A 18 -0.67 15.06 47.35
N THR A 19 -1.64 14.18 47.17
CA THR A 19 -2.94 14.54 46.58
C THR A 19 -3.83 15.27 47.60
N LEU A 20 -4.74 16.10 47.10
CA LEU A 20 -5.73 16.78 47.93
C LEU A 20 -6.62 15.79 48.71
N GLN A 21 -6.98 14.65 48.11
CA GLN A 21 -7.68 13.58 48.80
C GLN A 21 -6.86 13.05 49.97
N ARG A 22 -5.58 12.72 49.75
CA ARG A 22 -4.70 12.21 50.81
C ARG A 22 -4.52 13.23 51.94
N LEU A 23 -4.50 14.51 51.61
CA LEU A 23 -4.41 15.59 52.60
C LEU A 23 -5.69 15.69 53.46
N ALA A 24 -6.86 15.42 52.87
CA ALA A 24 -8.12 15.38 53.59
C ALA A 24 -8.16 14.18 54.55
N GLU A 25 -7.78 12.99 54.06
CA GLU A 25 -7.68 11.75 54.85
C GLU A 25 -6.77 11.93 56.08
N LEU A 26 -5.56 12.48 55.89
CA LEU A 26 -4.61 12.70 56.98
C LEU A 26 -5.02 13.80 57.96
N ALA A 27 -6.00 14.64 57.61
CA ALA A 27 -6.50 15.69 58.48
C ALA A 27 -7.69 15.22 59.33
N ASP A 28 -8.01 13.92 59.33
CA ASP A 28 -9.23 13.32 59.91
C ASP A 28 -10.50 14.05 59.49
N ALA A 29 -10.41 14.73 58.35
CA ALA A 29 -11.53 15.32 57.72
C ALA A 29 -12.07 14.19 56.82
N THR A 30 -13.26 13.69 57.11
CA THR A 30 -14.09 12.95 56.14
C THR A 30 -15.12 13.90 55.48
N PRO A 31 -14.73 15.08 54.94
CA PRO A 31 -15.67 16.05 54.45
C PRO A 31 -16.30 15.55 53.16
N SER A 32 -17.55 15.92 52.94
CA SER A 32 -18.14 15.80 51.61
C SER A 32 -17.29 16.59 50.59
N PRO A 33 -17.28 16.19 49.31
CA PRO A 33 -16.56 16.91 48.25
C PRO A 33 -16.89 18.41 48.18
N GLU A 34 -18.11 18.79 48.58
CA GLU A 34 -18.55 20.19 48.65
C GLU A 34 -17.81 21.00 49.72
N LEU A 35 -17.58 20.41 50.90
CA LEU A 35 -16.86 21.07 51.98
C LEU A 35 -15.38 21.26 51.63
N LEU A 36 -14.76 20.29 50.94
CA LEU A 36 -13.40 20.43 50.41
C LEU A 36 -13.30 21.57 49.40
N SER A 37 -14.23 21.62 48.44
CA SER A 37 -14.30 22.71 47.46
C SER A 37 -14.42 24.08 48.15
N LYS A 38 -15.28 24.19 49.16
CA LYS A 38 -15.43 25.40 49.98
C LYS A 38 -14.15 25.75 50.75
N ALA A 39 -13.46 24.75 51.32
CA ALA A 39 -12.22 24.94 52.07
C ALA A 39 -11.08 25.46 51.18
N ILE A 40 -10.90 24.88 50.00
CA ILE A 40 -9.92 25.34 48.98
C ILE A 40 -10.23 26.77 48.52
N GLY A 41 -11.50 27.17 48.61
CA GLY A 41 -11.96 28.53 48.34
C GLY A 41 -11.51 29.57 49.37
N LYS A 42 -11.19 29.16 50.61
CA LYS A 42 -10.87 30.07 51.72
C LYS A 42 -9.48 30.69 51.58
N LYS A 43 -9.34 31.93 52.04
CA LYS A 43 -8.10 32.71 51.97
C LYS A 43 -6.94 32.00 52.67
N GLN A 44 -7.18 31.47 53.87
CA GLN A 44 -6.16 30.75 54.66
C GLN A 44 -5.60 29.53 53.92
N PHE A 45 -6.41 28.88 53.07
CA PHE A 45 -5.97 27.77 52.26
C PHE A 45 -5.19 28.27 51.04
N LYS A 46 -5.74 29.22 50.28
CA LYS A 46 -5.12 29.74 49.05
C LYS A 46 -3.79 30.45 49.26
N ASP A 47 -3.63 31.13 50.40
CA ASP A 47 -2.41 31.87 50.73
C ASP A 47 -1.25 30.93 51.13
N ARG A 48 -1.58 29.70 51.55
CA ARG A 48 -0.62 28.73 52.10
C ARG A 48 -0.40 27.49 51.24
N ILE A 49 -1.41 27.06 50.49
CA ILE A 49 -1.41 25.82 49.71
C ILE A 49 -1.61 26.13 48.22
N LEU A 50 -0.68 25.60 47.43
CA LEU A 50 -0.74 25.55 45.98
C LEU A 50 -1.48 24.29 45.53
N VAL A 51 -2.54 24.46 44.74
CA VAL A 51 -3.36 23.37 44.19
C VAL A 51 -3.14 23.33 42.69
N ALA A 52 -2.62 22.21 42.16
CA ALA A 52 -2.29 22.11 40.75
C ALA A 52 -3.50 22.35 39.83
N GLN A 53 -4.65 21.75 40.12
CA GLN A 53 -5.90 21.91 39.38
C GLN A 53 -7.13 21.89 40.31
N LYS A 54 -7.90 22.98 40.34
CA LYS A 54 -8.98 23.22 41.32
C LYS A 54 -10.19 22.29 41.26
N LYS A 55 -10.33 21.46 40.21
CA LYS A 55 -11.54 20.68 39.92
C LYS A 55 -11.41 19.18 40.20
N SER A 56 -10.27 18.71 40.69
CA SER A 56 -10.03 17.28 40.95
C SER A 56 -9.62 17.06 42.41
N LEU A 57 -10.10 15.99 43.02
CA LEU A 57 -9.65 15.55 44.35
C LEU A 57 -8.29 14.84 44.29
N GLN A 58 -7.93 14.30 43.13
CA GLN A 58 -6.60 13.71 42.90
C GLN A 58 -5.54 14.77 42.59
N THR A 59 -5.91 16.05 42.55
CA THR A 59 -4.94 17.11 42.26
C THR A 59 -3.80 17.08 43.28
N PRO A 60 -2.54 17.10 42.81
CA PRO A 60 -1.40 17.29 43.68
C PRO A 60 -1.44 18.66 44.34
N VAL A 61 -1.02 18.71 45.60
CA VAL A 61 -0.96 19.90 46.43
C VAL A 61 0.39 20.01 47.14
N ALA A 62 0.84 21.25 47.30
CA ALA A 62 2.07 21.60 48.04
C ALA A 62 1.86 22.94 48.74
N LEU A 63 2.80 23.33 49.60
CA LEU A 63 2.87 24.68 50.14
C LEU A 63 3.24 25.68 49.02
N VAL A 64 2.82 26.93 49.18
CA VAL A 64 3.08 27.98 48.18
C VAL A 64 4.58 28.26 48.00
N GLU A 65 5.38 28.07 49.04
CA GLU A 65 6.84 28.19 48.98
C GLU A 65 7.55 27.06 48.20
N ASP A 66 6.88 25.94 47.94
CA ASP A 66 7.46 24.73 47.33
C ASP A 66 7.00 24.52 45.87
N VAL A 67 6.85 25.61 45.11
CA VAL A 67 6.40 25.58 43.71
C VAL A 67 7.29 24.66 42.86
N GLU A 68 8.60 24.79 42.99
CA GLU A 68 9.59 24.01 42.23
C GLU A 68 9.52 22.52 42.57
N GLN A 69 9.34 22.18 43.85
CA GLN A 69 9.21 20.79 44.28
C GLN A 69 7.92 20.14 43.75
N LEU A 70 6.81 20.88 43.74
CA LEU A 70 5.56 20.40 43.13
C LEU A 70 5.69 20.25 41.62
N ALA A 71 6.31 21.23 40.96
CA ALA A 71 6.57 21.24 39.52
C ALA A 71 7.45 20.08 39.06
N ASP A 72 8.45 19.71 39.86
CA ASP A 72 9.34 18.58 39.60
C ASP A 72 8.80 17.25 40.13
N SER A 73 7.60 17.20 40.71
CA SER A 73 7.09 15.94 41.28
C SER A 73 6.61 14.97 40.18
N PRO A 74 6.97 13.67 40.27
CA PRO A 74 6.40 12.62 39.41
C PRO A 74 4.87 12.59 39.47
N LEU A 75 4.33 12.81 40.67
CA LEU A 75 2.88 12.84 40.94
C LEU A 75 2.15 13.91 40.10
N LEU A 76 2.74 15.10 39.91
CA LEU A 76 2.16 16.12 39.05
C LEU A 76 2.18 15.74 37.57
N LEU A 77 3.27 15.16 37.10
CA LEU A 77 3.38 14.72 35.71
C LEU A 77 2.36 13.62 35.39
N ASP A 78 2.25 12.61 36.26
CA ASP A 78 1.29 11.52 36.09
C ASP A 78 -0.16 12.04 36.13
N PHE A 79 -0.50 12.90 37.09
CA PHE A 79 -1.83 13.51 37.19
C PHE A 79 -2.21 14.32 35.93
N VAL A 80 -1.28 15.13 35.43
CA VAL A 80 -1.53 15.94 34.22
C VAL A 80 -1.72 15.05 33.00
N LEU A 81 -0.88 14.02 32.84
CA LEU A 81 -1.00 13.07 31.74
C LEU A 81 -2.29 12.24 31.83
N GLU A 82 -2.71 11.83 33.03
CA GLU A 82 -4.00 11.17 33.25
C GLU A 82 -5.19 12.01 32.81
N SER A 83 -5.12 13.31 33.04
CA SER A 83 -6.17 14.24 32.64
C SER A 83 -6.17 14.56 31.14
N ALA A 84 -5.02 14.47 30.48
CA ALA A 84 -4.81 14.95 29.12
C ALA A 84 -4.80 13.81 28.07
N CYS A 85 -4.23 12.65 28.39
CA CYS A 85 -4.18 11.49 27.51
C CYS A 85 -5.57 10.83 27.39
N ARG A 86 -5.90 10.34 26.20
CA ARG A 86 -7.07 9.50 25.94
C ARG A 86 -6.66 8.25 25.17
N PRO A 87 -7.36 7.11 25.25
CA PRO A 87 -7.05 5.95 24.43
C PRO A 87 -7.00 6.26 22.92
N GLU A 88 -7.85 7.15 22.43
CA GLU A 88 -7.90 7.56 21.02
C GLU A 88 -6.82 8.60 20.67
N GLN A 89 -6.31 9.31 21.67
CA GLN A 89 -5.26 10.34 21.56
C GLN A 89 -4.25 10.16 22.70
N PRO A 90 -3.41 9.11 22.62
CA PRO A 90 -2.53 8.73 23.73
C PRO A 90 -1.38 9.71 23.96
N THR A 91 -1.06 10.54 22.96
CA THR A 91 0.07 11.47 23.00
C THR A 91 -0.38 12.91 23.23
N VAL A 92 0.35 13.61 24.11
CA VAL A 92 0.09 15.01 24.46
C VAL A 92 1.37 15.82 24.24
N PRO A 93 1.35 16.87 23.40
CA PRO A 93 2.48 17.79 23.26
C PRO A 93 2.85 18.46 24.58
N LEU A 94 4.15 18.64 24.86
CA LEU A 94 4.63 19.29 26.08
C LEU A 94 3.95 20.65 26.34
N SER A 95 3.74 21.45 25.30
CA SER A 95 3.11 22.77 25.41
C SER A 95 1.65 22.72 25.88
N GLN A 96 0.98 21.56 25.75
CA GLN A 96 -0.41 21.37 26.19
C GLN A 96 -0.51 20.89 27.64
N LEU A 97 0.53 20.28 28.21
CA LEU A 97 0.50 19.75 29.59
C LEU A 97 0.27 20.85 30.64
N LYS A 98 0.69 22.09 30.38
CA LYS A 98 0.44 23.24 31.28
C LYS A 98 -1.00 23.78 31.21
N THR A 99 -1.85 23.22 30.35
CA THR A 99 -3.23 23.68 30.18
C THR A 99 -4.07 23.24 31.37
N GLY A 100 -4.67 24.20 32.07
CA GLY A 100 -5.48 23.94 33.26
C GLY A 100 -4.70 23.90 34.58
N LEU A 101 -3.37 23.95 34.55
CA LEU A 101 -2.54 24.15 35.74
C LEU A 101 -2.68 25.58 36.30
N GLU A 102 -2.50 25.70 37.62
CA GLU A 102 -2.36 26.98 38.30
C GLU A 102 -1.23 27.82 37.67
N SER A 103 -1.44 29.13 37.56
CA SER A 103 -0.59 30.06 36.83
C SER A 103 0.88 30.06 37.28
N ARG A 104 1.15 29.91 38.59
CA ARG A 104 2.50 29.87 39.16
C ARG A 104 3.23 28.57 38.83
N LEU A 105 2.52 27.49 38.54
CA LEU A 105 3.11 26.19 38.20
C LEU A 105 3.48 26.04 36.73
N LYS A 106 2.84 26.78 35.81
CA LYS A 106 2.94 26.52 34.36
C LYS A 106 4.38 26.50 33.85
N LYS A 107 5.17 27.52 34.19
CA LYS A 107 6.55 27.65 33.73
C LYS A 107 7.50 26.67 34.45
N PRO A 108 7.54 26.63 35.81
CA PRO A 108 8.36 25.65 36.52
C PRO A 108 8.10 24.20 36.08
N PHE A 109 6.83 23.83 35.88
CA PHE A 109 6.44 22.49 35.43
C PHE A 109 6.96 22.17 34.03
N GLU A 110 6.80 23.10 33.07
CA GLU A 110 7.31 22.91 31.71
C GLU A 110 8.84 22.76 31.68
N GLU A 111 9.55 23.58 32.47
CA GLU A 111 11.01 23.52 32.62
C GLU A 111 11.47 22.21 33.29
N ALA A 112 10.77 21.76 34.33
CA ALA A 112 11.06 20.49 35.00
C ALA A 112 10.86 19.28 34.08
N VAL A 113 9.75 19.24 33.33
CA VAL A 113 9.51 18.15 32.35
C VAL A 113 10.54 18.20 31.21
N GLN A 114 10.91 19.40 30.74
CA GLN A 114 11.95 19.54 29.72
C GLN A 114 13.32 19.07 30.21
N ARG A 115 13.70 19.40 31.44
CA ARG A 115 14.93 18.91 32.07
C ARG A 115 14.93 17.38 32.17
N ARG A 116 13.83 16.77 32.64
CA ARG A 116 13.69 15.30 32.72
C ARG A 116 13.80 14.61 31.36
N LEU A 117 13.27 15.23 30.29
CA LEU A 117 13.44 14.74 28.93
C LEU A 117 14.91 14.76 28.47
N GLN A 118 15.66 15.80 28.83
CA GLN A 118 17.09 15.92 28.49
C GLN A 118 17.96 14.94 29.28
N GLU A 119 17.61 14.72 30.55
CA GLU A 119 18.32 13.83 31.47
C GLU A 119 17.90 12.35 31.34
N ASN A 120 16.91 12.05 30.48
CA ASN A 120 16.25 10.73 30.40
C ASN A 120 15.73 10.22 31.76
N ALA A 121 15.24 11.13 32.60
CA ALA A 121 14.78 10.90 33.98
C ALA A 121 13.25 11.00 34.13
N LEU A 122 12.52 10.49 33.14
CA LEU A 122 11.05 10.40 33.21
C LEU A 122 10.63 9.26 34.16
N PRO A 123 9.49 9.39 34.87
CA PRO A 123 8.93 8.30 35.66
C PRO A 123 8.64 7.05 34.82
N ASP A 124 8.69 5.86 35.42
CA ASP A 124 8.50 4.58 34.73
C ASP A 124 7.15 4.44 34.01
N GLY A 125 6.12 5.13 34.49
CA GLY A 125 4.78 5.17 33.88
C GLY A 125 4.70 6.05 32.63
N VAL A 126 5.73 6.84 32.32
CA VAL A 126 5.71 7.85 31.27
C VAL A 126 6.64 7.46 30.12
N GLY A 127 6.13 7.63 28.90
CA GLY A 127 6.90 7.54 27.67
C GLY A 127 6.91 8.87 26.94
N PHE A 128 7.85 9.03 26.01
CA PHE A 128 7.88 10.17 25.11
C PHE A 128 8.29 9.77 23.70
N LEU A 129 7.90 10.58 22.72
CA LEU A 129 8.31 10.47 21.33
C LEU A 129 8.31 11.85 20.66
N PHE A 130 8.95 11.94 19.50
CA PHE A 130 8.97 13.17 18.72
C PHE A 130 7.92 13.13 17.60
N VAL A 131 6.84 13.93 17.74
CA VAL A 131 5.89 14.18 16.65
C VAL A 131 6.30 15.45 15.94
N ARG A 132 6.68 15.36 14.66
CA ARG A 132 7.13 16.52 13.87
C ARG A 132 8.22 17.35 14.58
N LYS A 133 9.22 16.67 15.15
CA LYS A 133 10.34 17.26 15.94
C LYS A 133 9.95 17.91 17.28
N LYS A 134 8.70 17.76 17.74
CA LYS A 134 8.26 18.26 19.04
C LYS A 134 8.09 17.10 20.03
N PRO A 135 8.58 17.22 21.27
CA PRO A 135 8.38 16.18 22.28
C PRO A 135 6.90 16.09 22.63
N SER A 136 6.37 14.87 22.56
CA SER A 136 5.02 14.52 23.01
C SER A 136 5.14 13.37 24.00
N LEU A 137 4.45 13.50 25.12
CA LEU A 137 4.47 12.54 26.22
C LEU A 137 3.21 11.67 26.16
N PHE A 138 3.31 10.47 26.70
CA PHE A 138 2.19 9.53 26.81
C PHE A 138 2.34 8.67 28.06
N LEU A 139 1.23 8.10 28.52
CA LEU A 139 1.24 7.09 29.59
C LEU A 139 1.57 5.72 28.99
N ARG A 140 2.53 4.98 29.54
CA ARG A 140 2.93 3.66 29.01
C ARG A 140 1.81 2.62 28.99
N ARG A 141 0.80 2.77 29.85
CA ARG A 141 -0.43 1.96 29.81
C ARG A 141 -1.31 2.22 28.58
N TRP A 142 -1.14 3.36 27.91
CA TRP A 142 -1.79 3.75 26.66
C TRP A 142 -0.72 4.12 25.63
N PRO A 143 0.03 3.14 25.11
CA PRO A 143 1.07 3.42 24.14
C PRO A 143 0.46 4.01 22.86
N PRO A 144 1.17 4.92 22.18
CA PRO A 144 0.77 5.38 20.85
C PRO A 144 0.67 4.20 19.88
N PRO A 145 -0.26 4.25 18.90
CA PRO A 145 -0.20 3.31 17.81
C PRO A 145 1.17 3.40 17.13
N PRO A 146 1.72 2.29 16.63
CA PRO A 146 2.96 2.33 15.87
C PRO A 146 2.80 3.33 14.71
N PRO A 147 3.87 4.07 14.36
CA PRO A 147 3.79 5.03 13.26
C PRO A 147 3.30 4.30 12.00
N PRO A 148 2.43 4.92 11.19
CA PRO A 148 1.97 4.31 9.96
C PRO A 148 3.19 3.93 9.12
N LYS A 149 3.21 2.68 8.65
CA LYS A 149 4.27 2.21 7.77
C LYS A 149 4.26 3.10 6.52
N LYS A 150 5.46 3.38 5.99
CA LYS A 150 5.53 4.09 4.71
C LYS A 150 4.89 3.20 3.63
N PRO A 151 4.13 3.76 2.67
CA PRO A 151 3.45 2.96 1.65
C PRO A 151 4.37 1.99 0.91
N GLU A 152 5.62 2.39 0.64
CA GLU A 152 6.61 1.54 -0.02
C GLU A 152 7.07 0.34 0.83
N VAL A 153 7.01 0.45 2.16
CA VAL A 153 7.38 -0.63 3.08
C VAL A 153 6.23 -1.62 3.19
N GLU A 154 5.00 -1.13 3.34
CA GLU A 154 3.80 -1.97 3.37
C GLU A 154 3.64 -2.76 2.07
N LEU A 155 3.81 -2.10 0.92
CA LEU A 155 3.81 -2.79 -0.37
C LEU A 155 4.94 -3.82 -0.44
N ALA A 156 6.16 -3.50 0.03
CA ALA A 156 7.28 -4.43 -0.01
C ALA A 156 7.03 -5.69 0.80
N GLU A 157 6.50 -5.55 2.03
CA GLU A 157 6.11 -6.69 2.87
C GLU A 157 5.05 -7.55 2.18
N LYS A 158 4.04 -6.94 1.58
CA LYS A 158 2.98 -7.66 0.85
C LYS A 158 3.52 -8.42 -0.36
N LEU A 159 4.39 -7.79 -1.16
CA LEU A 159 5.01 -8.44 -2.31
C LEU A 159 5.89 -9.63 -1.88
N VAL A 160 6.67 -9.47 -0.82
CA VAL A 160 7.48 -10.56 -0.25
C VAL A 160 6.58 -11.69 0.29
N GLN A 161 5.46 -11.35 0.93
CA GLN A 161 4.50 -12.34 1.41
C GLN A 161 3.92 -13.16 0.24
N ILE A 162 3.54 -12.52 -0.86
CA ILE A 162 3.05 -13.22 -2.07
C ILE A 162 4.16 -14.09 -2.67
N LEU A 163 5.39 -13.57 -2.78
CA LEU A 163 6.55 -14.36 -3.22
C LEU A 163 6.85 -15.54 -2.30
N SER A 164 6.55 -15.46 -1.00
CA SER A 164 6.74 -16.59 -0.08
C SER A 164 5.63 -17.64 -0.15
N ALA A 165 4.42 -17.22 -0.53
CA ALA A 165 3.29 -18.13 -0.73
C ALA A 165 3.37 -18.85 -2.09
N ARG A 166 4.07 -18.27 -3.06
CA ARG A 166 4.25 -18.82 -4.40
C ARG A 166 5.66 -19.38 -4.55
N GLN A 167 5.80 -20.59 -5.08
CA GLN A 167 7.11 -21.13 -5.41
C GLN A 167 7.55 -20.63 -6.81
N GLY A 168 8.79 -20.16 -6.91
CA GLY A 168 9.44 -19.85 -8.19
C GLY A 168 9.25 -18.41 -8.72
N PRO A 169 9.93 -18.08 -9.84
CA PRO A 169 10.00 -16.72 -10.34
C PRO A 169 8.68 -16.22 -10.92
N ILE A 170 8.40 -14.95 -10.71
CA ILE A 170 7.22 -14.27 -11.26
C ILE A 170 7.60 -12.86 -11.75
N LYS A 171 6.95 -12.38 -12.81
CA LYS A 171 7.12 -11.00 -13.29
C LYS A 171 6.62 -10.00 -12.23
N VAL A 172 7.30 -8.86 -12.08
CA VAL A 172 6.90 -7.80 -11.15
C VAL A 172 5.48 -7.30 -11.44
N SER A 173 5.10 -7.14 -12.71
CA SER A 173 3.75 -6.74 -13.13
C SER A 173 2.68 -7.72 -12.62
N GLN A 174 2.93 -9.02 -12.76
CA GLN A 174 2.05 -10.07 -12.27
C GLN A 174 2.03 -10.12 -10.74
N LEU A 175 3.16 -9.87 -10.08
CA LEU A 175 3.24 -9.81 -8.61
C LEU A 175 2.40 -8.64 -8.06
N LEU A 176 2.42 -7.49 -8.72
CA LEU A 176 1.59 -6.34 -8.39
C LEU A 176 0.09 -6.62 -8.62
N ALA A 177 -0.24 -7.28 -9.74
CA ALA A 177 -1.61 -7.70 -10.02
C ALA A 177 -2.14 -8.67 -8.94
N LEU A 178 -1.33 -9.64 -8.49
CA LEU A 178 -1.68 -10.54 -7.39
C LEU A 178 -1.83 -9.81 -6.05
N ALA A 179 -1.11 -8.71 -5.86
CA ALA A 179 -1.30 -7.87 -4.68
C ALA A 179 -2.62 -7.09 -4.71
N GLY A 180 -3.30 -6.99 -5.86
CA GLY A 180 -4.51 -6.19 -6.04
C GLY A 180 -4.25 -4.70 -5.80
N ILE A 181 -3.05 -4.22 -6.13
CA ILE A 181 -2.64 -2.83 -5.89
C ILE A 181 -2.27 -2.19 -7.21
N GLU A 182 -3.03 -1.16 -7.58
CA GLU A 182 -2.64 -0.20 -8.61
C GLU A 182 -1.66 0.80 -8.00
N ALA A 183 -0.36 0.48 -8.09
CA ALA A 183 0.71 1.34 -7.61
C ALA A 183 1.30 2.16 -8.77
N ASP A 184 1.56 3.45 -8.54
CA ASP A 184 2.30 4.26 -9.49
C ASP A 184 3.75 3.75 -9.63
N ALA A 185 4.35 3.98 -10.80
CA ALA A 185 5.72 3.52 -11.10
C ALA A 185 6.78 4.03 -10.10
N GLY A 186 6.56 5.20 -9.51
CA GLY A 186 7.43 5.79 -8.48
C GLY A 186 7.37 5.01 -7.17
N LEU A 187 6.18 4.64 -6.71
CA LEU A 187 5.98 3.80 -5.54
C LEU A 187 6.55 2.39 -5.75
N VAL A 188 6.32 1.78 -6.92
CA VAL A 188 6.90 0.46 -7.25
C VAL A 188 8.42 0.52 -7.19
N LYS A 189 9.04 1.53 -7.81
CA LYS A 189 10.49 1.71 -7.78
C LYS A 189 11.03 1.88 -6.36
N LYS A 190 10.37 2.67 -5.50
CA LYS A 190 10.76 2.84 -4.09
C LYS A 190 10.62 1.53 -3.29
N THR A 191 9.55 0.80 -3.55
CA THR A 191 9.24 -0.50 -2.92
C THR A 191 10.34 -1.53 -3.22
N LEU A 192 10.66 -1.70 -4.50
CA LEU A 192 11.72 -2.59 -4.97
C LEU A 192 13.12 -2.15 -4.50
N ALA A 193 13.30 -0.85 -4.25
CA ALA A 193 14.54 -0.30 -3.70
C ALA A 193 14.65 -0.44 -2.16
N SER A 194 13.54 -0.74 -1.47
CA SER A 194 13.48 -0.79 -0.01
C SER A 194 14.33 -1.94 0.54
N LYS A 195 14.87 -1.73 1.75
CA LYS A 195 15.64 -2.76 2.46
C LYS A 195 14.79 -4.01 2.74
N VAL A 196 13.52 -3.82 3.08
CA VAL A 196 12.57 -4.92 3.36
C VAL A 196 12.42 -5.85 2.15
N PHE A 197 12.29 -5.29 0.95
CA PHE A 197 12.23 -6.09 -0.27
C PHE A 197 13.59 -6.74 -0.59
N LYS A 198 14.68 -5.96 -0.63
CA LYS A 198 16.01 -6.45 -1.04
C LYS A 198 16.60 -7.51 -0.12
N ASP A 199 16.27 -7.48 1.17
CA ASP A 199 16.76 -8.46 2.14
C ASP A 199 16.10 -9.84 1.94
N ARG A 200 14.92 -9.92 1.29
CA ARG A 200 14.12 -11.15 1.19
C ARG A 200 13.81 -11.59 -0.25
N ALA A 201 13.86 -10.67 -1.20
CA ALA A 201 13.59 -10.92 -2.60
C ALA A 201 14.71 -10.35 -3.49
N LEU A 202 14.96 -11.04 -4.60
CA LEU A 202 15.89 -10.62 -5.64
C LEU A 202 15.13 -10.25 -6.92
N LEU A 203 15.66 -9.27 -7.65
CA LEU A 203 15.23 -8.93 -9.00
C LEU A 203 16.28 -9.41 -9.98
N LEU A 204 15.88 -10.31 -10.87
CA LEU A 204 16.80 -10.97 -11.80
C LEU A 204 17.52 -9.97 -12.72
N LEU A 205 16.77 -8.99 -13.24
CA LEU A 205 17.20 -7.96 -14.16
C LEU A 205 16.89 -6.58 -13.52
N PRO A 206 17.81 -5.98 -12.74
CA PRO A 206 17.51 -4.78 -11.93
C PRO A 206 17.19 -3.53 -12.77
N LYS A 207 17.50 -3.55 -14.07
CA LYS A 207 17.21 -2.45 -15.02
C LYS A 207 15.93 -2.66 -15.83
N ALA A 208 15.35 -3.86 -15.80
CA ALA A 208 14.13 -4.15 -16.56
C ALA A 208 12.90 -3.72 -15.72
N PRO A 209 11.93 -2.99 -16.32
CA PRO A 209 10.74 -2.54 -15.60
C PRO A 209 9.86 -3.71 -15.14
N ASP A 210 9.83 -4.79 -15.91
CA ASP A 210 9.07 -6.01 -15.59
C ASP A 210 10.00 -7.20 -15.37
N SER A 211 10.94 -7.00 -14.45
CA SER A 211 11.91 -8.02 -14.03
C SER A 211 11.23 -9.24 -13.42
N LEU A 212 11.90 -10.40 -13.47
CA LEU A 212 11.49 -11.54 -12.65
C LEU A 212 11.92 -11.30 -11.20
N ALA A 213 10.98 -11.44 -10.28
CA ALA A 213 11.18 -11.40 -8.85
C ALA A 213 11.04 -12.81 -8.26
N ALA A 214 11.85 -13.10 -7.25
CA ALA A 214 11.83 -14.35 -6.51
C ALA A 214 12.46 -14.17 -5.13
N LEU A 215 12.33 -15.16 -4.25
CA LEU A 215 12.97 -15.12 -2.94
C LEU A 215 14.49 -15.29 -3.04
N VAL A 216 15.22 -14.69 -2.10
CA VAL A 216 16.69 -14.81 -2.03
C VAL A 216 17.12 -16.26 -1.83
N ASP A 217 16.36 -17.03 -1.04
CA ASP A 217 16.65 -18.45 -0.74
C ASP A 217 16.49 -19.36 -1.97
N GLU A 218 15.79 -18.89 -3.02
CA GLU A 218 15.58 -19.64 -4.26
C GLU A 218 16.64 -19.33 -5.34
N ALA A 219 17.64 -18.49 -5.04
CA ALA A 219 18.67 -18.03 -5.98
C ALA A 219 19.30 -19.15 -6.84
N VAL A 220 19.63 -20.28 -6.23
CA VAL A 220 20.27 -21.42 -6.92
C VAL A 220 19.28 -22.14 -7.85
N GLN A 221 18.03 -22.31 -7.42
CA GLN A 221 16.99 -22.96 -8.22
C GLN A 221 16.59 -22.10 -9.42
N LEU A 222 16.56 -20.77 -9.22
CA LEU A 222 16.29 -19.79 -10.26
C LEU A 222 17.30 -19.83 -11.40
N ALA A 223 18.58 -20.04 -11.08
CA ALA A 223 19.65 -20.04 -12.06
C ALA A 223 19.42 -21.05 -13.20
N GLY A 224 18.77 -22.18 -12.92
CA GLY A 224 18.40 -23.19 -13.93
C GLY A 224 16.94 -23.12 -14.40
N HIS A 225 16.17 -22.13 -13.98
CA HIS A 225 14.75 -22.08 -14.31
C HIS A 225 14.52 -21.65 -15.79
N PRO A 226 13.67 -22.35 -16.57
CA PRO A 226 13.38 -22.01 -17.98
C PRO A 226 13.05 -20.54 -18.23
N LEU A 227 12.14 -19.98 -17.42
CA LEU A 227 11.73 -18.57 -17.51
C LEU A 227 12.88 -17.57 -17.32
N VAL A 228 13.91 -17.93 -16.56
CA VAL A 228 15.07 -17.05 -16.32
C VAL A 228 15.90 -16.93 -17.59
N LEU A 229 16.15 -18.04 -18.30
CA LEU A 229 16.86 -18.03 -19.58
C LEU A 229 16.08 -17.23 -20.65
N GLU A 230 14.77 -17.46 -20.77
CA GLU A 230 13.91 -16.73 -21.70
C GLU A 230 13.91 -15.22 -21.43
N ALA A 231 13.74 -14.81 -20.16
CA ALA A 231 13.73 -13.41 -19.77
C ALA A 231 15.08 -12.72 -20.00
N VAL A 232 16.19 -13.42 -19.76
CA VAL A 232 17.54 -12.87 -20.00
C VAL A 232 17.82 -12.74 -21.49
N LEU A 233 17.45 -13.73 -22.31
CA LEU A 233 17.52 -13.63 -23.77
C LEU A 233 16.71 -12.44 -24.28
N GLU A 234 15.48 -12.28 -23.78
CA GLU A 234 14.62 -11.18 -24.18
C GLU A 234 15.22 -9.81 -23.85
N ALA A 235 15.79 -9.66 -22.66
CA ALA A 235 16.43 -8.41 -22.23
C ALA A 235 17.80 -8.17 -22.88
N ALA A 236 18.47 -9.21 -23.40
CA ALA A 236 19.73 -9.09 -24.10
C ALA A 236 19.56 -8.72 -25.58
N ARG A 237 18.44 -9.14 -26.17
CA ARG A 237 18.11 -8.99 -27.58
C ARG A 237 18.14 -7.53 -28.03
N THR A 238 18.65 -7.33 -29.23
CA THR A 238 18.58 -6.06 -29.97
C THR A 238 18.26 -6.38 -31.42
N GLU A 239 17.82 -5.40 -32.21
CA GLU A 239 17.52 -5.61 -33.64
C GLU A 239 18.68 -6.26 -34.42
N ARG A 240 19.93 -5.97 -34.02
CA ARG A 240 21.14 -6.45 -34.70
C ARG A 240 21.73 -7.73 -34.11
N ILE A 241 21.38 -8.07 -32.87
CA ILE A 241 21.99 -9.19 -32.14
C ILE A 241 20.87 -10.04 -31.55
N GLN A 242 20.69 -11.21 -32.14
CA GLN A 242 19.63 -12.16 -31.83
C GLN A 242 20.16 -13.46 -31.20
N ALA A 243 21.49 -13.66 -31.22
CA ALA A 243 22.14 -14.86 -30.69
C ALA A 243 23.26 -14.47 -29.72
N PHE A 244 23.34 -15.17 -28.59
CA PHE A 244 24.23 -14.83 -27.48
C PHE A 244 24.93 -16.06 -26.92
N SER A 245 26.18 -15.89 -26.47
CA SER A 245 26.83 -16.93 -25.67
C SER A 245 26.30 -16.91 -24.23
N PRO A 246 26.36 -18.03 -23.48
CA PRO A 246 26.02 -18.04 -22.05
C PRO A 246 26.82 -17.00 -21.23
N ALA A 247 28.07 -16.76 -21.61
CA ALA A 247 28.94 -15.77 -20.99
C ALA A 247 28.50 -14.32 -21.24
N ASP A 248 27.77 -14.05 -22.33
CA ASP A 248 27.19 -12.74 -22.59
C ASP A 248 25.87 -12.54 -21.84
N LEU A 249 25.06 -13.59 -21.77
CA LEU A 249 23.78 -13.56 -21.05
C LEU A 249 23.97 -13.35 -19.54
N LYS A 250 24.93 -14.02 -18.91
CA LYS A 250 25.17 -13.87 -17.46
C LYS A 250 25.49 -12.42 -17.05
N LYS A 251 26.09 -11.61 -17.93
CA LYS A 251 26.43 -10.20 -17.66
C LYS A 251 25.18 -9.33 -17.44
N LYS A 252 24.00 -9.79 -17.85
CA LYS A 252 22.71 -9.10 -17.63
C LYS A 252 22.13 -9.36 -16.24
N LEU A 253 22.61 -10.38 -15.54
CA LEU A 253 22.12 -10.82 -14.24
C LEU A 253 22.86 -10.16 -13.07
N LEU A 254 22.25 -10.24 -11.89
CA LEU A 254 22.91 -9.91 -10.63
C LEU A 254 24.19 -10.75 -10.43
N PRO A 255 25.28 -10.15 -9.91
CA PRO A 255 26.56 -10.84 -9.70
C PRO A 255 26.45 -12.17 -8.95
N SER A 256 25.56 -12.26 -7.97
CA SER A 256 25.32 -13.46 -7.17
C SER A 256 24.73 -14.64 -7.96
N LEU A 257 24.12 -14.39 -9.13
CA LEU A 257 23.49 -15.43 -9.96
C LEU A 257 24.31 -15.83 -11.19
N GLN A 258 25.36 -15.07 -11.54
CA GLN A 258 26.01 -15.19 -12.84
C GLN A 258 26.64 -16.57 -13.08
N SER A 259 27.39 -17.08 -12.10
CA SER A 259 28.10 -18.37 -12.22
C SER A 259 27.12 -19.53 -12.27
N ALA A 260 26.15 -19.57 -11.33
CA ALA A 260 25.15 -20.62 -11.28
C ALA A 260 24.29 -20.65 -12.55
N PHE A 261 23.93 -19.48 -13.09
CA PHE A 261 23.16 -19.38 -14.33
C PHE A 261 23.94 -19.90 -15.53
N GLU A 262 25.19 -19.49 -15.69
CA GLU A 262 26.03 -19.95 -16.80
C GLU A 262 26.21 -21.47 -16.78
N GLU A 263 26.48 -22.04 -15.61
CA GLU A 263 26.62 -23.48 -15.42
C GLU A 263 25.32 -24.23 -15.74
N ALA A 264 24.19 -23.75 -15.23
CA ALA A 264 22.89 -24.37 -15.47
C ALA A 264 22.51 -24.34 -16.96
N VAL A 265 22.75 -23.22 -17.66
CA VAL A 265 22.50 -23.10 -19.10
C VAL A 265 23.39 -24.04 -19.90
N ARG A 266 24.70 -24.13 -19.58
CA ARG A 266 25.60 -25.07 -20.27
C ARG A 266 25.14 -26.52 -20.08
N ARG A 267 24.77 -26.90 -18.87
CA ARG A 267 24.23 -28.23 -18.57
C ARG A 267 22.94 -28.51 -19.35
N GLN A 268 22.04 -27.54 -19.48
CA GLN A 268 20.83 -27.68 -20.29
C GLN A 268 21.13 -27.88 -21.78
N MET A 269 22.14 -27.19 -22.30
CA MET A 269 22.59 -27.34 -23.69
C MET A 269 23.25 -28.71 -23.96
N GLU A 270 23.93 -29.29 -22.96
CA GLU A 270 24.57 -30.61 -23.06
C GLU A 270 23.56 -31.76 -22.95
N THR A 271 22.51 -31.55 -22.15
CA THR A 271 21.46 -32.56 -21.91
C THR A 271 20.26 -32.41 -22.84
N GLU A 272 20.28 -31.43 -23.75
CA GLU A 272 19.18 -31.11 -24.67
C GLU A 272 17.85 -30.82 -23.94
N THR A 273 17.93 -30.23 -22.73
CA THR A 273 16.77 -29.90 -21.87
C THR A 273 16.41 -28.42 -21.90
N LEU A 274 16.75 -27.72 -23.00
CA LEU A 274 16.40 -26.32 -23.16
C LEU A 274 14.88 -26.10 -23.28
N PRO A 275 14.37 -24.92 -22.89
CA PRO A 275 12.97 -24.57 -23.11
C PRO A 275 12.62 -24.65 -24.61
N PRO A 276 11.39 -25.06 -24.98
CA PRO A 276 10.99 -25.23 -26.38
C PRO A 276 10.97 -23.92 -27.18
N THR A 277 11.11 -22.77 -26.52
CA THR A 277 11.19 -21.44 -27.12
C THR A 277 12.63 -21.01 -27.44
N VAL A 278 13.63 -21.77 -26.97
CA VAL A 278 15.06 -21.42 -27.05
C VAL A 278 15.78 -22.47 -27.89
N GLY A 279 16.43 -22.01 -28.97
CA GLY A 279 17.32 -22.82 -29.78
C GLY A 279 18.79 -22.53 -29.44
N TRP A 280 19.68 -23.43 -29.88
CA TRP A 280 21.12 -23.16 -29.89
C TRP A 280 21.76 -23.62 -31.20
N LEU A 281 22.85 -22.95 -31.59
CA LEU A 281 23.63 -23.25 -32.78
C LEU A 281 25.11 -23.36 -32.43
N GLY A 282 25.81 -24.34 -33.00
CA GLY A 282 27.26 -24.44 -32.92
C GLY A 282 27.94 -23.56 -33.97
N LEU A 283 28.74 -22.59 -33.53
CA LEU A 283 29.60 -21.76 -34.37
C LEU A 283 31.08 -22.08 -34.10
N LYS A 284 31.99 -21.60 -34.96
CA LYS A 284 33.44 -21.73 -34.75
C LYS A 284 33.90 -21.12 -33.41
N SER A 285 33.20 -20.08 -32.95
CA SER A 285 33.46 -19.39 -31.68
C SER A 285 32.79 -20.03 -30.46
N GLY A 286 32.02 -21.11 -30.63
CA GLY A 286 31.29 -21.80 -29.57
C GLY A 286 29.79 -21.92 -29.84
N LYS A 287 29.05 -22.40 -28.85
CA LYS A 287 27.58 -22.52 -28.93
C LYS A 287 26.92 -21.18 -28.59
N VAL A 288 25.95 -20.75 -29.40
CA VAL A 288 25.14 -19.55 -29.15
C VAL A 288 23.67 -19.92 -28.99
N LEU A 289 22.96 -19.22 -28.11
CA LEU A 289 21.53 -19.36 -27.82
C LEU A 289 20.74 -18.25 -28.52
N PHE A 290 19.55 -18.57 -29.01
CA PHE A 290 18.63 -17.63 -29.65
C PHE A 290 17.18 -18.04 -29.35
N GLN A 291 16.23 -17.13 -29.48
CA GLN A 291 14.81 -17.49 -29.39
C GLN A 291 14.32 -18.02 -30.73
N ILE A 292 13.58 -19.14 -30.72
CA ILE A 292 13.11 -19.79 -31.95
C ILE A 292 12.22 -18.86 -32.80
N ARG A 293 11.45 -17.99 -32.16
CA ARG A 293 10.60 -16.99 -32.85
C ARG A 293 11.38 -15.98 -33.69
N ASP A 294 12.68 -15.81 -33.44
CA ASP A 294 13.53 -14.90 -34.21
C ASP A 294 14.11 -15.57 -35.46
N VAL A 295 13.93 -16.89 -35.60
CA VAL A 295 14.34 -17.64 -36.79
C VAL A 295 13.36 -17.37 -37.91
N HIS A 296 13.79 -16.56 -38.87
CA HIS A 296 13.09 -16.38 -40.12
C HIS A 296 13.53 -17.49 -41.06
N ALA A 297 12.62 -18.39 -41.44
CA ALA A 297 12.87 -19.29 -42.55
C ALA A 297 13.06 -18.43 -43.79
N GLY A 298 14.29 -18.38 -44.33
CA GLY A 298 14.57 -17.74 -45.62
C GLY A 298 13.55 -18.29 -46.62
N GLY A 299 12.73 -17.39 -47.15
CA GLY A 299 11.39 -17.71 -47.64
C GLY A 299 11.32 -19.00 -48.44
N GLN A 300 10.20 -19.72 -48.29
CA GLN A 300 9.62 -20.34 -49.47
C GLN A 300 9.58 -19.24 -50.54
N VAL A 301 10.51 -19.28 -51.48
CA VAL A 301 10.29 -18.70 -52.80
C VAL A 301 8.92 -19.26 -53.18
N PRO A 302 7.91 -18.42 -53.47
CA PRO A 302 6.66 -18.91 -54.02
C PRO A 302 7.06 -19.78 -55.19
N GLY A 303 6.91 -21.11 -55.05
CA GLY A 303 7.22 -22.03 -56.13
C GLY A 303 6.44 -21.55 -57.35
N PRO A 304 7.02 -21.65 -58.57
CA PRO A 304 6.33 -21.23 -59.79
C PRO A 304 4.92 -21.79 -59.73
N THR A 305 3.94 -20.89 -59.67
CA THR A 305 2.53 -21.23 -59.63
C THR A 305 2.32 -22.24 -60.76
N PRO A 306 1.93 -23.50 -60.48
CA PRO A 306 1.63 -24.43 -61.56
C PRO A 306 0.62 -23.75 -62.50
N PRO A 307 0.78 -23.90 -63.83
CA PRO A 307 -0.08 -23.22 -64.80
C PRO A 307 -1.53 -23.47 -64.40
N ALA A 308 -2.25 -22.37 -64.20
CA ALA A 308 -3.63 -22.35 -63.74
C ALA A 308 -4.44 -23.34 -64.58
N VAL A 309 -4.79 -24.47 -63.99
CA VAL A 309 -5.95 -25.23 -64.42
C VAL A 309 -7.12 -24.25 -64.29
N PRO A 310 -7.96 -24.07 -65.32
CA PRO A 310 -9.13 -23.22 -65.25
C PRO A 310 -10.14 -23.85 -64.28
N VAL A 311 -9.91 -23.63 -62.99
CA VAL A 311 -10.91 -23.85 -61.96
C VAL A 311 -11.92 -22.74 -62.17
N ALA A 312 -13.15 -23.14 -62.50
CA ALA A 312 -14.34 -22.31 -62.54
C ALA A 312 -14.34 -21.30 -61.39
N PRO A 313 -14.89 -20.08 -61.57
CA PRO A 313 -14.83 -19.03 -60.56
C PRO A 313 -15.37 -19.57 -59.24
N ALA A 314 -14.45 -19.93 -58.35
CA ALA A 314 -14.73 -20.16 -56.96
C ALA A 314 -15.15 -18.78 -56.47
N GLN A 315 -16.45 -18.63 -56.28
CA GLN A 315 -17.03 -17.53 -55.53
C GLN A 315 -16.17 -17.39 -54.28
N GLU A 316 -15.48 -16.27 -54.15
CA GLU A 316 -15.12 -15.75 -52.83
C GLU A 316 -16.42 -15.79 -52.05
N GLU A 317 -16.54 -16.78 -51.17
CA GLU A 317 -17.50 -16.77 -50.09
C GLU A 317 -17.15 -15.54 -49.26
N ARG A 318 -17.70 -14.40 -49.68
CA ARG A 318 -18.06 -13.32 -48.77
C ARG A 318 -18.74 -14.03 -47.63
N PRO A 319 -18.18 -14.02 -46.41
CA PRO A 319 -18.82 -14.70 -45.30
C PRO A 319 -20.24 -14.17 -45.22
N ALA A 320 -21.21 -15.07 -45.19
CA ALA A 320 -22.63 -14.77 -45.03
C ALA A 320 -22.93 -13.92 -43.77
N GLY A 321 -21.91 -13.62 -42.95
CA GLY A 321 -21.95 -12.71 -41.81
C GLY A 321 -22.07 -11.21 -42.16
N SER A 322 -21.82 -10.75 -43.39
CA SER A 322 -21.94 -9.30 -43.67
C SER A 322 -23.38 -8.77 -43.56
N MET A 323 -24.39 -9.61 -43.84
CA MET A 323 -25.79 -9.25 -43.60
C MET A 323 -26.13 -9.28 -42.11
N ALA A 324 -25.63 -10.27 -41.36
CA ALA A 324 -25.86 -10.38 -39.92
C ALA A 324 -25.28 -9.17 -39.15
N ALA A 325 -24.08 -8.71 -39.54
CA ALA A 325 -23.46 -7.52 -38.96
C ALA A 325 -24.25 -6.23 -39.24
N ALA A 326 -24.76 -6.06 -40.47
CA ALA A 326 -25.60 -4.91 -40.82
C ALA A 326 -26.93 -4.90 -40.05
N HIS A 327 -27.56 -6.08 -39.88
CA HIS A 327 -28.77 -6.23 -39.06
C HIS A 327 -28.50 -5.97 -37.58
N PHE A 328 -27.36 -6.43 -37.04
CA PHE A 328 -26.97 -6.16 -35.66
C PHE A 328 -26.78 -4.66 -35.42
N ALA A 329 -26.04 -3.97 -36.29
CA ALA A 329 -25.78 -2.55 -36.14
C ALA A 329 -27.08 -1.73 -36.09
N ALA A 330 -28.01 -1.99 -37.00
CA ALA A 330 -29.32 -1.33 -37.03
C ALA A 330 -30.17 -1.64 -35.78
N ALA A 331 -30.20 -2.91 -35.35
CA ALA A 331 -30.93 -3.31 -34.14
C ALA A 331 -30.31 -2.71 -32.86
N PHE A 332 -28.99 -2.60 -32.80
CA PHE A 332 -28.26 -1.98 -31.70
C PHE A 332 -28.53 -0.48 -31.63
N ASP A 333 -28.50 0.22 -32.76
CA ASP A 333 -28.84 1.65 -32.84
C ASP A 333 -30.26 1.91 -32.35
N GLU A 334 -31.24 1.13 -32.81
CA GLU A 334 -32.64 1.27 -32.40
C GLU A 334 -32.81 1.00 -30.90
N ALA A 335 -32.17 -0.05 -30.37
CA ALA A 335 -32.20 -0.38 -28.96
C ALA A 335 -31.57 0.72 -28.10
N PHE A 336 -30.41 1.25 -28.53
CA PHE A 336 -29.73 2.35 -27.86
C PHE A 336 -30.62 3.59 -27.81
N ASP A 337 -31.14 4.04 -28.97
CA ASP A 337 -31.98 5.25 -29.06
C ASP A 337 -33.30 5.12 -28.27
N ARG A 338 -33.83 3.90 -28.13
CA ARG A 338 -35.01 3.62 -27.29
C ARG A 338 -34.67 3.69 -25.80
N LEU A 339 -33.60 3.03 -25.36
CA LEU A 339 -33.19 3.00 -23.96
C LEU A 339 -32.69 4.37 -23.48
N ASP A 340 -31.94 5.09 -24.31
CA ASP A 340 -31.46 6.43 -23.99
C ASP A 340 -32.64 7.40 -23.78
N ARG A 341 -33.64 7.38 -24.67
CA ARG A 341 -34.88 8.18 -24.49
C ARG A 341 -35.64 7.82 -23.21
N GLN A 342 -35.68 6.54 -22.83
CA GLN A 342 -36.31 6.10 -21.58
C GLN A 342 -35.55 6.60 -20.34
N ALA A 343 -34.23 6.72 -20.45
CA ALA A 343 -33.35 7.18 -19.37
C ALA A 343 -33.17 8.71 -19.30
N GLY A 344 -33.85 9.49 -20.16
CA GLY A 344 -33.77 10.95 -20.16
C GLY A 344 -32.76 11.54 -21.16
N SER A 345 -32.33 10.77 -22.15
CA SER A 345 -31.43 11.17 -23.24
C SER A 345 -30.08 11.70 -22.78
N HIS A 346 -29.45 10.97 -21.86
CA HIS A 346 -28.13 11.31 -21.32
C HIS A 346 -26.97 10.80 -22.16
N ASN A 347 -27.24 10.09 -23.26
CA ASN A 347 -26.27 9.39 -24.10
C ASN A 347 -25.45 8.34 -23.31
N PHE A 348 -26.06 7.72 -22.30
CA PHE A 348 -25.47 6.66 -21.49
C PHE A 348 -26.47 5.54 -21.27
N VAL A 349 -26.19 4.37 -21.84
CA VAL A 349 -27.06 3.19 -21.74
C VAL A 349 -26.29 2.03 -21.11
N SER A 350 -26.95 1.30 -20.19
CA SER A 350 -26.39 0.13 -19.53
C SER A 350 -26.21 -1.04 -20.51
N LEU A 351 -25.06 -1.73 -20.45
CA LEU A 351 -24.82 -2.96 -21.21
C LEU A 351 -25.79 -4.08 -20.83
N VAL A 352 -26.28 -4.11 -19.58
CA VAL A 352 -27.29 -5.08 -19.14
C VAL A 352 -28.57 -4.91 -19.97
N ASP A 353 -29.03 -3.66 -20.12
CA ASP A 353 -30.28 -3.36 -20.82
C ASP A 353 -30.14 -3.53 -22.34
N LEU A 354 -28.98 -3.18 -22.90
CA LEU A 354 -28.69 -3.42 -24.33
C LEU A 354 -28.67 -4.90 -24.69
N ARG A 355 -28.05 -5.75 -23.86
CA ARG A 355 -28.07 -7.21 -24.09
C ARG A 355 -29.46 -7.81 -24.01
N ARG A 356 -30.33 -7.27 -23.13
CA ARG A 356 -31.74 -7.68 -23.06
C ARG A 356 -32.54 -7.21 -24.27
N ALA A 357 -32.21 -6.03 -24.80
CA ALA A 357 -32.92 -5.42 -25.92
C ALA A 357 -32.52 -5.95 -27.31
N VAL A 358 -31.29 -6.49 -27.45
CA VAL A 358 -30.77 -7.05 -28.70
C VAL A 358 -30.50 -8.56 -28.49
N PRO A 359 -31.45 -9.44 -28.82
CA PRO A 359 -31.37 -10.87 -28.49
C PRO A 359 -30.42 -11.60 -29.44
N VAL A 360 -29.14 -11.50 -29.17
CA VAL A 360 -28.08 -12.32 -29.77
C VAL A 360 -27.26 -12.97 -28.66
N ASP A 361 -26.53 -14.03 -28.98
CA ASP A 361 -25.63 -14.64 -28.00
C ASP A 361 -24.53 -13.66 -27.58
N ARG A 362 -23.99 -13.89 -26.38
CA ARG A 362 -22.99 -13.00 -25.76
C ARG A 362 -21.75 -12.82 -26.64
N THR A 363 -21.24 -13.90 -27.23
CA THR A 363 -20.02 -13.85 -28.04
C THR A 363 -20.20 -13.02 -29.31
N THR A 364 -21.35 -13.15 -29.98
CA THR A 364 -21.71 -12.35 -31.15
C THR A 364 -21.93 -10.89 -30.76
N PHE A 365 -22.64 -10.61 -29.66
CA PHE A 365 -22.85 -9.24 -29.15
C PHE A 365 -21.52 -8.52 -28.91
N ASP A 366 -20.58 -9.19 -28.22
CA ASP A 366 -19.30 -8.60 -27.81
C ASP A 366 -18.39 -8.35 -29.02
N ALA A 367 -18.39 -9.27 -29.99
CA ALA A 367 -17.64 -9.13 -31.24
C ALA A 367 -18.16 -7.96 -32.09
N GLU A 368 -19.47 -7.87 -32.30
CA GLU A 368 -20.09 -6.83 -33.11
C GLU A 368 -20.02 -5.46 -32.43
N LEU A 369 -20.20 -5.39 -31.11
CA LEU A 369 -19.99 -4.14 -30.35
C LEU A 369 -18.53 -3.65 -30.46
N ARG A 370 -17.55 -4.57 -30.48
CA ARG A 370 -16.15 -4.21 -30.74
C ARG A 370 -15.98 -3.63 -32.14
N GLN A 371 -16.64 -4.18 -33.16
CA GLN A 371 -16.62 -3.60 -34.52
C GLN A 371 -17.22 -2.19 -34.56
N LEU A 372 -18.34 -1.97 -33.88
CA LEU A 372 -18.97 -0.64 -33.77
C LEU A 372 -18.07 0.37 -33.05
N ARG A 373 -17.27 -0.06 -32.06
CA ARG A 373 -16.26 0.77 -31.40
C ARG A 373 -15.06 1.08 -32.30
N LEU A 374 -14.59 0.09 -33.06
CA LEU A 374 -13.50 0.29 -34.04
C LEU A 374 -13.91 1.24 -35.17
N ALA A 375 -15.19 1.27 -35.52
CA ALA A 375 -15.78 2.25 -36.43
C ALA A 375 -16.08 3.61 -35.77
N ASP A 376 -15.59 3.85 -34.54
CA ASP A 376 -15.77 5.08 -33.76
C ASP A 376 -17.22 5.51 -33.54
N ARG A 377 -18.20 4.58 -33.59
CA ARG A 377 -19.62 4.90 -33.40
C ARG A 377 -20.01 4.97 -31.92
N TYR A 378 -19.36 4.16 -31.08
CA TYR A 378 -19.66 4.03 -29.66
C TYR A 378 -18.38 3.98 -28.82
N THR A 379 -18.49 4.41 -27.57
CA THR A 379 -17.47 4.27 -26.52
C THR A 379 -18.06 3.54 -25.33
N LEU A 380 -17.16 2.94 -24.54
CA LEU A 380 -17.51 2.26 -23.31
C LEU A 380 -16.92 3.01 -22.12
N SER A 381 -17.64 3.03 -21.01
CA SER A 381 -17.20 3.66 -19.76
C SER A 381 -17.39 2.71 -18.58
N ALA A 382 -16.46 2.80 -17.62
CA ALA A 382 -16.60 2.11 -16.35
C ALA A 382 -17.73 2.74 -15.52
N ALA A 383 -18.27 1.99 -14.56
CA ALA A 383 -19.16 2.54 -13.54
C ALA A 383 -18.35 3.33 -12.50
N GLU A 384 -17.75 4.46 -12.91
CA GLU A 384 -16.99 5.31 -12.01
C GLU A 384 -17.89 5.86 -10.90
N GLY A 385 -17.48 5.66 -9.64
CA GLY A 385 -18.15 6.23 -8.47
C GLY A 385 -19.36 5.44 -7.93
N ARG A 386 -19.68 4.24 -8.45
CA ARG A 386 -20.72 3.38 -7.85
C ARG A 386 -20.13 2.35 -6.89
N HIS A 387 -20.57 2.37 -5.63
CA HIS A 387 -20.25 1.33 -4.66
C HIS A 387 -21.24 0.17 -4.79
N GLY A 388 -20.76 -0.97 -5.29
CA GLY A 388 -21.53 -2.21 -5.42
C GLY A 388 -21.93 -2.50 -6.86
N ILE A 389 -21.14 -3.35 -7.53
CA ILE A 389 -21.48 -3.92 -8.84
C ILE A 389 -22.32 -5.18 -8.59
N SER A 390 -23.55 -5.20 -9.08
CA SER A 390 -24.43 -6.36 -8.99
C SER A 390 -23.89 -7.56 -9.79
N THR A 391 -24.34 -8.77 -9.47
CA THR A 391 -23.93 -9.98 -10.21
C THR A 391 -24.29 -9.88 -11.69
N GLU A 392 -25.48 -9.34 -11.99
CA GLU A 392 -25.94 -9.15 -13.36
C GLU A 392 -25.08 -8.13 -14.14
N GLU A 393 -24.67 -7.02 -13.51
CA GLU A 393 -23.72 -6.08 -14.12
C GLU A 393 -22.36 -6.73 -14.35
N ARG A 394 -21.87 -7.54 -13.40
CA ARG A 394 -20.60 -8.29 -13.57
C ARG A 394 -20.65 -9.26 -14.72
N GLU A 395 -21.80 -9.92 -14.92
CA GLU A 395 -22.00 -10.85 -16.02
C GLU A 395 -22.14 -10.13 -17.36
N ALA A 396 -22.81 -8.97 -17.42
CA ALA A 396 -23.02 -8.22 -18.65
C ALA A 396 -21.80 -7.40 -19.09
N GLY A 397 -20.97 -6.94 -18.15
CA GLY A 397 -19.84 -6.05 -18.40
C GLY A 397 -18.73 -6.67 -19.24
N LEU A 398 -17.95 -5.79 -19.89
CA LEU A 398 -16.78 -6.16 -20.68
C LEU A 398 -15.50 -5.84 -19.89
N PRO A 399 -14.70 -6.85 -19.49
CA PRO A 399 -13.44 -6.62 -18.80
C PRO A 399 -12.38 -6.17 -19.82
N GLU A 400 -11.94 -4.91 -19.74
CA GLU A 400 -10.85 -4.36 -20.55
C GLU A 400 -9.89 -3.57 -19.66
N GLU A 401 -8.59 -3.81 -19.80
CA GLU A 401 -7.52 -3.10 -19.08
C GLU A 401 -7.69 -3.05 -17.55
N GLY A 402 -8.35 -4.05 -16.96
CA GLY A 402 -8.59 -4.14 -15.52
C GLY A 402 -9.84 -3.39 -15.03
N ALA A 403 -10.53 -2.65 -15.91
CA ALA A 403 -11.81 -2.04 -15.63
C ALA A 403 -12.97 -2.90 -16.15
N LEU A 404 -14.07 -2.93 -15.40
CA LEU A 404 -15.32 -3.50 -15.89
C LEU A 404 -16.14 -2.39 -16.56
N LEU A 405 -16.19 -2.43 -17.88
CA LEU A 405 -16.95 -1.47 -18.67
C LEU A 405 -18.42 -1.86 -18.67
N LEU A 406 -19.29 -0.94 -18.24
CA LEU A 406 -20.71 -1.20 -17.96
C LEU A 406 -21.66 -0.33 -18.77
N PHE A 407 -21.21 0.83 -19.22
CA PHE A 407 -22.04 1.78 -19.96
C PHE A 407 -21.52 1.97 -21.38
N VAL A 408 -22.46 2.12 -22.32
CA VAL A 408 -22.20 2.49 -23.71
C VAL A 408 -22.67 3.92 -23.92
N SER A 409 -21.87 4.73 -24.61
CA SER A 409 -22.25 6.06 -25.08
C SER A 409 -21.98 6.18 -26.58
N ARG A 410 -22.84 6.88 -27.32
CA ARG A 410 -22.62 7.15 -28.75
C ARG A 410 -21.61 8.29 -28.88
N ARG A 411 -20.64 8.19 -29.79
CA ARG A 411 -19.81 9.35 -30.12
C ARG A 411 -20.66 10.31 -30.94
N SER A 412 -20.83 11.53 -30.46
CA SER A 412 -21.40 12.62 -31.26
C SER A 412 -20.43 12.92 -32.40
N SER A 413 -20.84 12.58 -33.63
CA SER A 413 -20.13 12.90 -34.88
C SER A 413 -20.05 14.39 -35.13
#